data_AF-A0A2N2ZPN2-F1
#
_entry.id   AF-A0A2N2ZPN2-F1
#
_cell.length_a   1.000
_cell.length_b   1.000
_cell.length_c   1.000
_cell.angle_alpha   90.00
_cell.angle_beta   90.00
_cell.angle_gamma   90.00
#
_symmetry.space_group_name_H-M   'P 1'
#
loop_
_entity.id
_entity.type
_entity.pdbx_description
1 polymer ?
#
loop_
_entity_poly.entity_id
_entity_poly.type
_entity_poly.pdbx_seq_one_letter_code
_entity_poly.pdbx_strand_id
1 'polypeptide(L)'
;MISFTFSFAQNFATDGYWAGMISDRDDLYGDSKDLLLMIYVSEGKARQIEYRKAEDKFYFVNHDKEIFSNLKNNLVFSWQNKGEVWSETQTFMLSSISANTINVLWIRQVNNQGVSSNEDWNIIREGVLSKYTERELAAAMRL
;
A
#
# COMPACT_ATOMS: atom_id res chain seq x y z
N MET A 1 32.57 -22.76 22.24
CA MET A 1 31.64 -23.35 21.25
C MET A 1 30.85 -22.19 20.66
N ILE A 2 31.15 -21.76 19.44
CA ILE A 2 30.50 -20.61 18.81
C ILE A 2 29.26 -21.14 18.09
N SER A 3 28.07 -20.75 18.54
CA SER A 3 26.82 -21.12 17.90
C SER A 3 26.52 -20.12 16.79
N PHE A 4 26.52 -20.59 15.54
CA PHE A 4 26.06 -19.81 14.39
C PHE A 4 24.55 -19.99 14.25
N THR A 5 23.77 -19.00 14.65
CA THR A 5 22.34 -18.93 14.33
C THR A 5 22.19 -18.52 12.87
N PHE A 6 21.96 -19.49 11.99
CA PHE A 6 21.45 -19.24 10.66
C PHE A 6 19.99 -18.78 10.77
N SER A 7 19.74 -17.48 10.63
CA SER A 7 18.39 -16.97 10.43
C SER A 7 18.03 -17.22 8.97
N PHE A 8 17.23 -18.26 8.70
CA PHE A 8 16.57 -18.39 7.41
C PHE A 8 15.47 -17.33 7.39
N ALA A 9 15.62 -16.30 6.55
CA ALA A 9 14.51 -15.43 6.20
C ALA A 9 13.41 -16.31 5.61
N GLN A 10 12.33 -16.53 6.37
CA GLN A 10 11.15 -17.21 5.86
C GLN A 10 10.50 -16.25 4.87
N ASN A 11 10.70 -16.50 3.58
CA ASN A 11 9.95 -15.77 2.55
C ASN A 11 8.47 -16.03 2.79
N PHE A 12 7.71 -14.97 3.08
CA PHE A 12 6.27 -15.07 3.20
C PHE A 12 5.68 -15.29 1.81
N ALA A 13 4.56 -16.03 1.70
CA ALA A 13 3.90 -16.24 0.42
C ALA A 13 3.53 -14.90 -0.28
N THR A 14 3.34 -13.86 0.52
CA THR A 14 3.02 -12.50 0.11
C THR A 14 4.23 -11.67 -0.32
N ASP A 15 5.48 -12.11 -0.11
CA ASP A 15 6.66 -11.33 -0.48
C ASP A 15 6.73 -11.15 -2.00
N GLY A 16 7.01 -9.92 -2.45
CA GLY A 16 7.09 -9.56 -3.87
C GLY A 16 6.53 -8.17 -4.21
N TYR A 17 6.52 -7.86 -5.51
CA TYR A 17 5.90 -6.65 -6.05
C TYR A 17 4.45 -6.91 -6.40
N TRP A 18 3.57 -5.98 -6.05
CA TRP A 18 2.13 -6.07 -6.25
C TRP A 18 1.62 -4.79 -6.88
N ALA A 19 0.77 -4.91 -7.89
CA ALA A 19 0.16 -3.76 -8.52
C ALA A 19 -1.25 -4.05 -9.05
N GLY A 20 -2.09 -3.03 -9.07
CA GLY A 20 -3.45 -3.09 -9.57
C GLY A 20 -4.22 -1.80 -9.34
N MET A 21 -5.38 -1.69 -9.99
CA MET A 21 -6.27 -0.55 -9.84
C MET A 21 -7.21 -0.78 -8.65
N ILE A 22 -7.45 0.27 -7.86
CA ILE A 22 -8.47 0.30 -6.81
C ILE A 22 -9.48 1.40 -7.12
N SER A 23 -10.77 1.10 -6.92
CA SER A 23 -11.90 1.96 -7.27
C SER A 23 -12.79 2.21 -6.06
N ASP A 24 -13.55 3.30 -6.09
CA ASP A 24 -14.51 3.61 -5.03
C ASP A 24 -15.53 2.47 -4.89
N ARG A 25 -15.80 2.08 -3.65
CA ARG A 25 -16.75 1.00 -3.37
C ARG A 25 -18.21 1.41 -3.61
N ASP A 26 -18.51 2.69 -3.36
CA ASP A 26 -19.90 3.18 -3.25
C ASP A 26 -20.21 4.44 -4.09
N ASP A 27 -19.32 4.89 -4.99
CA ASP A 27 -19.49 6.10 -5.84
C ASP A 27 -19.91 7.40 -5.10
N LEU A 28 -19.82 7.43 -3.75
CA LEU A 28 -20.40 8.46 -2.88
C LEU A 28 -19.87 9.88 -3.11
N TYR A 29 -18.72 10.03 -3.78
CA TYR A 29 -18.05 11.31 -3.97
C TYR A 29 -17.92 11.75 -5.44
N GLY A 30 -18.56 11.04 -6.37
CA GLY A 30 -18.73 11.49 -7.78
C GLY A 30 -17.44 11.64 -8.60
N ASP A 31 -16.28 11.30 -8.05
CA ASP A 31 -14.98 11.38 -8.69
C ASP A 31 -14.35 9.97 -8.72
N SER A 32 -15.01 9.05 -9.45
CA SER A 32 -14.68 7.62 -9.61
C SER A 32 -13.39 7.41 -10.42
N LYS A 33 -12.29 8.03 -10.01
CA LYS A 33 -10.99 7.87 -10.64
C LYS A 33 -10.29 6.68 -10.01
N ASP A 34 -10.21 5.59 -10.75
CA ASP A 34 -9.39 4.44 -10.40
C ASP A 34 -7.98 4.90 -10.02
N LEU A 35 -7.46 4.37 -8.91
CA LEU A 35 -6.10 4.65 -8.45
C LEU A 35 -5.22 3.44 -8.70
N LEU A 36 -4.09 3.63 -9.38
CA LEU A 36 -3.06 2.60 -9.46
C LEU A 36 -2.34 2.53 -8.10
N LEU A 37 -2.44 1.37 -7.45
CA LEU A 37 -1.70 1.06 -6.23
C LEU A 37 -0.55 0.12 -6.56
N MET A 38 0.65 0.46 -6.09
CA MET A 38 1.84 -0.39 -6.16
C MET A 38 2.43 -0.59 -4.77
N ILE A 39 2.66 -1.84 -4.40
CA ILE A 39 3.15 -2.24 -3.08
C ILE A 39 4.32 -3.21 -3.26
N TYR A 40 5.35 -3.05 -2.45
CA TYR A 40 6.39 -4.06 -2.25
C TYR A 40 6.22 -4.69 -0.87
N VAL A 41 6.16 -6.02 -0.82
CA VAL A 41 6.12 -6.78 0.43
C VAL A 41 7.45 -7.52 0.60
N SER A 42 8.08 -7.34 1.75
CA SER A 42 9.31 -8.05 2.11
C SER A 42 9.32 -8.34 3.60
N GLU A 43 9.62 -9.60 3.97
CA GLU A 43 9.65 -10.05 5.35
C GLU A 43 8.33 -9.74 6.09
N GLY A 44 7.22 -9.84 5.37
CA GLY A 44 5.89 -9.58 5.93
C GLY A 44 5.59 -8.09 6.20
N LYS A 45 6.39 -7.17 5.67
CA LYS A 45 6.14 -5.72 5.73
C LYS A 45 5.78 -5.21 4.34
N ALA A 46 4.60 -4.61 4.20
CA ALA A 46 4.13 -4.05 2.95
C ALA A 46 4.40 -2.54 2.90
N ARG A 47 5.05 -2.04 1.85
CA ARG A 47 5.33 -0.61 1.64
C ARG A 47 4.82 -0.15 0.30
N GLN A 48 4.31 1.07 0.24
CA GLN A 48 3.94 1.69 -1.02
C GLN A 48 5.21 2.05 -1.82
N ILE A 49 5.16 1.78 -3.12
CA ILE A 49 6.21 2.16 -4.07
C ILE A 49 5.63 3.02 -5.19
N GLU A 50 6.47 3.85 -5.78
CA GLU A 50 6.19 4.60 -6.99
C GLU A 50 7.22 4.25 -8.06
N TYR A 51 6.83 4.32 -9.34
CA TYR A 51 7.76 4.13 -10.46
C TYR A 51 8.06 5.48 -11.10
N ARG A 52 9.34 5.85 -11.17
CA ARG A 52 9.80 7.08 -11.82
C ARG A 52 10.30 6.77 -13.23
N LYS A 53 9.45 7.04 -14.23
CA LYS A 53 9.74 6.77 -15.65
C LYS A 53 11.03 7.43 -16.17
N ALA A 54 11.35 8.63 -15.67
CA ALA A 54 12.58 9.34 -16.06
C ALA A 54 13.87 8.62 -15.62
N GLU A 55 13.80 7.83 -14.55
CA GLU A 55 14.94 7.14 -13.95
C GLU A 55 14.88 5.62 -14.12
N ASP A 56 13.75 5.12 -14.63
CA ASP A 56 13.44 3.70 -14.82
C ASP A 56 13.61 2.88 -13.53
N LYS A 57 13.14 3.43 -12.41
CA LYS A 57 13.35 2.87 -11.06
C LYS A 57 12.13 2.99 -10.17
N PHE A 58 12.00 2.03 -9.26
CA PHE A 58 11.05 2.09 -8.15
C PHE A 58 11.64 2.83 -6.95
N TYR A 59 10.79 3.61 -6.30
CA TYR A 59 11.10 4.35 -5.07
C TYR A 59 10.09 4.00 -4.00
N PHE A 60 10.54 3.85 -2.76
CA PHE A 60 9.63 3.79 -1.63
C PHE A 60 9.02 5.17 -1.40
N VAL A 61 7.71 5.21 -1.22
CA VAL A 61 7.03 6.43 -0.77
C VAL A 61 7.37 6.63 0.70
N ASN A 62 7.89 7.82 1.04
CA ASN A 62 8.25 8.14 2.42
C ASN A 62 7.06 8.78 3.13
N HIS A 63 6.76 8.28 4.33
CA HIS A 63 5.70 8.79 5.20
C HIS A 63 6.27 9.14 6.57
N ASP A 64 5.64 10.09 7.28
CA ASP A 64 6.11 10.54 8.60
C ASP A 64 6.08 9.40 9.63
N LYS A 65 5.05 8.56 9.55
CA LYS A 65 4.88 7.40 10.43
C LYS A 65 4.22 6.25 9.69
N GLU A 66 4.85 5.09 9.77
CA GLU A 66 4.33 3.83 9.20
C GLU A 66 4.04 2.82 10.31
N ILE A 67 2.96 2.07 10.17
CA ILE A 67 2.56 0.97 11.04
C ILE A 67 2.30 -0.25 10.17
N PHE A 68 2.86 -1.39 10.58
CA PHE A 68 2.70 -2.65 9.88
C PHE A 68 2.18 -3.71 10.84
N SER A 69 1.24 -4.52 10.37
CA SER A 69 0.77 -5.70 11.06
C SER A 69 0.66 -6.83 10.06
N ASN A 70 1.13 -8.02 10.45
CA ASN A 70 1.00 -9.22 9.66
C ASN A 70 0.35 -10.30 10.52
N LEU A 71 -0.75 -10.87 10.02
CA LEU A 71 -1.42 -12.00 10.63
C LEU A 71 -1.81 -13.01 9.55
N LYS A 72 -0.96 -14.02 9.37
CA LYS A 72 -1.12 -15.12 8.41
C LYS A 72 -1.26 -14.61 6.97
N ASN A 73 -2.48 -14.65 6.44
CA ASN A 73 -2.79 -14.26 5.06
C ASN A 73 -3.19 -12.79 4.96
N ASN A 74 -3.17 -12.05 6.08
CA ASN A 74 -3.55 -10.66 6.12
C ASN A 74 -2.34 -9.78 6.46
N LEU A 75 -2.21 -8.69 5.71
CA LEU A 75 -1.26 -7.63 5.99
C LEU A 75 -2.06 -6.34 6.17
N VAL A 76 -1.75 -5.58 7.20
CA VAL A 76 -2.24 -4.22 7.36
C VAL A 76 -1.04 -3.29 7.32
N PHE A 77 -1.09 -2.34 6.42
CA PHE A 77 -0.13 -1.26 6.31
C PHE A 77 -0.88 0.05 6.47
N SER A 78 -0.47 0.88 7.42
CA SER A 78 -1.01 2.20 7.60
C SER A 78 0.11 3.22 7.64
N TRP A 79 -0.16 4.40 7.12
CA TRP A 79 0.69 5.54 7.33
C TRP A 79 -0.11 6.76 7.71
N GLN A 80 0.56 7.69 8.39
CA GLN A 80 -0.03 8.95 8.82
C GLN A 80 0.89 10.08 8.39
N ASN A 81 0.30 11.08 7.72
CA ASN A 81 0.94 12.37 7.47
C ASN A 81 0.32 13.41 8.39
N LYS A 82 1.16 14.31 8.90
CA LYS A 82 0.70 15.42 9.76
C LYS A 82 0.85 16.76 9.03
N GLY A 83 -0.26 17.50 8.95
CA GLY A 83 -0.25 18.94 8.72
C GLY A 83 -0.37 19.71 10.04
N GLU A 84 -0.23 21.04 10.00
CA GLU A 84 -0.35 21.87 11.21
C GLU A 84 -1.74 21.79 11.85
N VAL A 85 -2.80 21.80 11.02
CA VAL A 85 -4.21 21.84 11.45
C VAL A 85 -5.00 20.59 11.09
N TRP A 86 -4.36 19.59 10.50
CA TRP A 86 -5.02 18.37 10.02
C TRP A 86 -4.11 17.14 10.09
N SER A 87 -4.74 15.96 10.12
CA SER A 87 -4.05 14.68 9.97
C SER A 87 -4.69 13.86 8.88
N GLU A 88 -3.86 13.21 8.05
CA GLU A 88 -4.32 12.24 7.08
C GLU A 88 -3.77 10.88 7.46
N THR A 89 -4.68 9.92 7.60
CA THR A 89 -4.34 8.52 7.82
C THR A 89 -4.77 7.73 6.61
N GLN A 90 -3.86 6.93 6.06
CA GLN A 90 -4.19 5.94 5.06
C GLN A 90 -3.92 4.55 5.60
N THR A 91 -4.85 3.64 5.37
CA THR A 91 -4.78 2.25 5.81
C THR A 91 -5.10 1.34 4.64
N PHE A 92 -4.25 0.35 4.43
CA PHE A 92 -4.35 -0.69 3.43
C PHE A 92 -4.49 -2.02 4.15
N MET A 93 -5.62 -2.68 3.95
CA MET A 93 -5.87 -4.03 4.42
C MET A 93 -5.74 -4.97 3.22
N LEU A 94 -4.70 -5.80 3.24
CA LEU A 94 -4.36 -6.74 2.18
C LEU A 94 -4.71 -8.15 2.63
N SER A 95 -5.44 -8.90 1.82
CA SER A 95 -5.79 -10.30 2.08
C SER A 95 -5.34 -11.18 0.93
N SER A 96 -4.46 -12.15 1.19
CA SER A 96 -4.02 -13.11 0.18
C SER A 96 -5.16 -14.02 -0.22
N ILE A 97 -5.50 -13.98 -1.52
CA ILE A 97 -6.50 -14.87 -2.14
C ILE A 97 -5.79 -16.08 -2.75
N SER A 98 -4.64 -15.84 -3.39
CA SER A 98 -3.80 -16.87 -4.02
C SER A 98 -2.32 -16.47 -3.93
N ALA A 99 -1.43 -17.33 -4.41
CA ALA A 99 0.00 -17.02 -4.50
C ALA A 99 0.32 -15.79 -5.38
N ASN A 100 -0.58 -15.44 -6.30
CA ASN A 100 -0.40 -14.36 -7.28
C ASN A 100 -1.46 -13.26 -7.18
N THR A 101 -2.31 -13.29 -6.14
CA THR A 101 -3.44 -12.36 -6.02
C THR A 101 -3.69 -11.96 -4.58
N ILE A 102 -3.78 -10.65 -4.34
CA ILE A 102 -4.23 -10.09 -3.06
C ILE A 102 -5.42 -9.15 -3.27
N ASN A 103 -6.42 -9.26 -2.39
CA ASN A 103 -7.48 -8.26 -2.29
C ASN A 103 -6.98 -7.10 -1.45
N VAL A 104 -7.42 -5.88 -1.77
CA VAL A 104 -7.07 -4.67 -1.04
C VAL A 104 -8.32 -3.90 -0.71
N LEU A 105 -8.42 -3.51 0.55
CA LEU A 105 -9.31 -2.46 1.01
C LEU A 105 -8.45 -1.29 1.50
N TRP A 106 -8.56 -0.17 0.80
CA TRP A 106 -7.89 1.09 1.13
C TRP A 106 -8.87 2.05 1.78
N ILE A 107 -8.45 2.65 2.88
CA ILE A 107 -9.18 3.72 3.57
C ILE A 107 -8.25 4.90 3.68
N ARG A 108 -8.70 6.05 3.19
CA ARG A 108 -8.06 7.35 3.42
C ARG A 108 -9.00 8.20 4.27
N GLN A 109 -8.51 8.70 5.39
CA GLN A 109 -9.28 9.55 6.29
C GLN A 109 -8.50 10.83 6.56
N VAL A 110 -9.17 11.97 6.39
CA VAL A 110 -8.68 13.29 6.76
C VAL A 110 -9.51 13.82 7.93
N ASN A 111 -8.81 14.29 8.96
CA ASN A 111 -9.39 14.95 10.12
C ASN A 111 -8.80 16.37 10.23
N ASN A 112 -9.66 17.39 10.32
CA ASN A 112 -9.34 18.81 10.41
C ASN A 112 -9.76 19.36 11.78
N GLN A 113 -8.88 20.11 12.46
CA GLN A 113 -9.21 20.74 13.76
C GLN A 113 -10.06 22.01 13.65
N GLY A 114 -11.02 22.07 12.73
CA GLY A 114 -12.06 23.12 12.69
C GLY A 114 -11.57 24.57 12.50
N VAL A 115 -10.29 24.80 12.15
CA VAL A 115 -9.71 26.16 12.01
C VAL A 115 -9.90 26.74 10.59
N SER A 116 -10.53 26.00 9.68
CA SER A 116 -10.82 26.44 8.31
C SER A 116 -12.11 25.76 7.79
N SER A 117 -12.63 26.21 6.64
CA SER A 117 -13.77 25.62 5.93
C SER A 117 -13.53 24.19 5.40
N ASN A 118 -12.49 23.50 5.86
CA ASN A 118 -12.16 22.15 5.44
C ASN A 118 -12.82 21.15 6.40
N GLU A 119 -13.72 20.34 5.85
CA GLU A 119 -14.47 19.31 6.60
C GLU A 119 -13.65 18.02 6.74
N ASP A 120 -14.02 17.21 7.73
CA ASP A 120 -13.55 15.83 7.86
C ASP A 120 -14.16 14.98 6.75
N TRP A 121 -13.37 14.07 6.18
CA TRP A 121 -13.87 13.17 5.15
C TRP A 121 -13.10 11.86 5.12
N ASN A 122 -13.71 10.84 4.54
CA ASN A 122 -13.07 9.57 4.27
C ASN A 122 -13.43 9.04 2.88
N ILE A 123 -12.46 8.36 2.26
CA ILE A 123 -12.61 7.62 1.01
C ILE A 123 -12.30 6.15 1.31
N ILE A 124 -13.10 5.27 0.72
CA ILE A 124 -12.91 3.82 0.80
C ILE A 124 -12.88 3.27 -0.61
N ARG A 125 -11.79 2.57 -0.94
CA ARG A 125 -11.63 1.88 -2.23
C ARG A 125 -11.26 0.44 -2.05
N GLU A 126 -11.61 -0.35 -3.04
CA GLU A 126 -11.23 -1.75 -3.10
C GLU A 126 -10.71 -2.14 -4.48
N GLY A 127 -9.96 -3.23 -4.52
CA GLY A 127 -9.46 -3.75 -5.77
C GLY A 127 -8.54 -4.94 -5.55
N VAL A 128 -8.05 -5.48 -6.66
CA VAL A 128 -7.21 -6.68 -6.67
C VAL A 128 -5.84 -6.33 -7.20
N LEU A 129 -4.80 -6.70 -6.46
CA LEU A 129 -3.42 -6.58 -6.93
C LEU A 129 -2.91 -7.93 -7.41
N SER A 130 -2.21 -7.88 -8.54
CA SER A 130 -1.51 -9.02 -9.11
C SER A 130 -0.04 -8.99 -8.73
N LYS A 131 0.57 -10.16 -8.58
CA LYS A 131 2.00 -10.30 -8.29
C LYS A 131 2.83 -10.09 -9.55
N TYR A 132 3.97 -9.42 -9.40
CA TYR A 132 4.94 -9.19 -10.45
C TYR A 132 6.35 -9.49 -9.95
N THR A 133 7.23 -9.86 -10.85
CA THR A 133 8.66 -9.58 -10.69
C THR A 133 8.93 -8.09 -10.92
N GLU A 134 10.03 -7.58 -10.40
CA GLU A 134 10.43 -6.18 -10.62
C GLU A 134 10.48 -5.82 -12.11
N ARG A 135 11.02 -6.73 -12.94
CA ARG A 135 11.15 -6.54 -14.38
C ARG A 135 9.79 -6.46 -15.09
N GLU A 136 8.85 -7.34 -14.72
CA GLU A 136 7.51 -7.33 -15.32
C GLU A 136 6.75 -6.06 -14.94
N LEU A 137 6.83 -5.64 -13.68
CA LEU A 137 6.19 -4.40 -13.25
C LEU A 137 6.81 -3.18 -13.93
N ALA A 138 8.14 -3.12 -14.02
CA ALA A 138 8.82 -2.03 -14.72
C ALA A 138 8.41 -1.97 -16.20
N ALA A 139 8.29 -3.13 -16.87
CA ALA A 139 7.82 -3.19 -18.25
C ALA A 139 6.38 -2.67 -18.39
N ALA A 140 5.49 -3.03 -17.45
CA ALA A 140 4.10 -2.54 -17.44
C ALA A 140 4.02 -1.02 -17.24
N MET A 141 4.92 -0.42 -16.45
CA MET A 141 4.92 1.02 -16.17
C MET A 141 5.58 1.88 -17.26
N ARG A 142 6.24 1.26 -18.24
CA ARG A 142 6.85 1.97 -19.38
C ARG A 142 5.87 2.24 -20.52
N LEU A 143 4.81 1.44 -20.62
CA LEU A 143 3.73 1.62 -21.59
C LEU A 143 3.03 2.98 -21.39
#